data_AF-A0A2T5G1D0-F1
#
_entry.id   AF-A0A2T5G1D0-F1
#
_cell.length_a   1.000
_cell.length_b   1.000
_cell.length_c   1.000
_cell.angle_alpha   90.00
_cell.angle_beta   90.00
_cell.angle_gamma   90.00
#
_symmetry.space_group_name_H-M   'P 1'
#
loop_
_entity.id
_entity.type
_entity.pdbx_description
1 polymer ?
#
loop_
_entity_poly.entity_id
_entity_poly.type
_entity_poly.pdbx_seq_one_letter_code
_entity_poly.pdbx_strand_id
1 'polypeptide(L)'
;MRTRRHQSGRRRLCQEPGRVTDLVSLADIKLHLRLGDDTIEDALLTTMLRAAQRRCETHMGRKIDADPDHPLGEDDLILVGQAIRVLVGAWYRDRAGGDGDLPQPVLWLLQDLRVIAV
;
A
#
# COMPACT_ATOMS: atom_id res chain seq x y z
N MET A 1 39.89 9.76 38.23
CA MET A 1 39.21 10.97 37.73
C MET A 1 38.58 10.63 36.38
N ARG A 2 37.25 10.50 36.32
CA ARG A 2 36.46 10.14 35.13
C ARG A 2 36.04 11.43 34.42
N THR A 3 36.34 11.59 33.13
CA THR A 3 35.83 12.71 32.33
C THR A 3 35.18 12.22 31.03
N ARG A 4 33.84 12.17 31.13
CA ARG A 4 32.79 12.50 30.14
C ARG A 4 32.87 11.89 28.74
N ARG A 5 32.02 10.86 28.61
CA ARG A 5 31.47 10.28 27.38
C ARG A 5 30.86 11.34 26.45
N HIS A 6 31.15 11.17 25.16
CA HIS A 6 30.40 11.71 24.03
C HIS A 6 28.89 11.51 24.21
N GLN A 7 28.13 12.60 24.32
CA GLN A 7 26.70 12.61 24.04
C GLN A 7 26.52 12.78 22.53
N SER A 8 26.50 11.67 21.81
CA SER A 8 25.94 11.61 20.46
C SER A 8 24.42 11.61 20.61
N GLY A 9 23.82 12.79 20.43
CA GLY A 9 22.39 12.97 20.37
C GLY A 9 21.83 12.23 19.16
N ARG A 10 21.48 10.95 19.35
CA ARG A 10 20.58 10.21 18.45
C ARG A 10 19.21 10.87 18.53
N ARG A 11 19.01 11.94 17.75
CA ARG A 11 17.69 12.31 17.25
C ARG A 11 17.24 11.14 16.39
N ARG A 12 16.54 10.18 17.00
CA ARG A 12 15.60 9.34 16.25
C ARG A 12 14.56 10.32 15.76
N LEU A 13 14.74 10.79 14.52
CA LEU A 13 13.66 11.34 13.74
C LEU A 13 12.56 10.29 13.83
N CYS A 14 11.47 10.66 14.47
CA CYS A 14 10.22 9.93 14.39
C CYS A 14 10.01 9.59 12.91
N GLN A 15 10.15 8.33 12.55
CA GLN A 15 9.69 7.88 11.24
C GLN A 15 8.19 8.15 11.26
N GLU A 16 7.76 9.14 10.46
CA GLU A 16 6.36 9.32 10.16
C GLU A 16 5.83 8.00 9.60
N PRO A 17 4.62 7.55 9.98
CA PRO A 17 4.03 6.35 9.38
C PRO A 17 4.02 6.56 7.87
N GLY A 18 4.64 5.61 7.16
CA GLY A 18 4.87 5.65 5.71
C GLY A 18 3.61 6.10 4.99
N ARG A 19 3.76 7.06 4.07
CA ARG A 19 2.64 7.52 3.25
C ARG A 19 2.32 6.42 2.24
N VAL A 20 1.03 6.30 1.91
CA VAL A 20 0.42 5.42 0.90
C VAL A 20 1.24 5.18 -0.39
N THR A 21 2.10 6.13 -0.75
CA THR A 21 3.00 6.11 -1.92
C THR A 21 4.18 5.15 -1.85
N ASP A 22 4.47 4.54 -0.70
CA ASP A 22 5.73 3.78 -0.55
C ASP A 22 5.62 2.34 -1.07
N LEU A 23 4.43 1.74 -1.09
CA LEU A 23 4.25 0.34 -1.51
C LEU A 23 4.13 0.15 -3.03
N VAL A 24 3.44 1.09 -3.70
CA VAL A 24 3.28 1.12 -5.15
C VAL A 24 3.40 2.58 -5.60
N SER A 25 4.42 2.87 -6.40
CA SER A 25 4.65 4.23 -6.89
C SER A 25 3.75 4.57 -8.09
N LEU A 26 3.65 5.86 -8.42
CA LEU A 26 2.98 6.31 -9.65
C LEU A 26 3.65 5.74 -10.92
N ALA A 27 4.97 5.60 -10.92
CA ALA A 27 5.69 5.02 -12.05
C ALA A 27 5.32 3.54 -12.22
N ASP A 28 5.24 2.78 -11.12
CA ASP A 28 4.88 1.36 -11.16
C ASP A 28 3.46 1.16 -11.70
N ILE A 29 2.51 2.00 -11.30
CA ILE A 29 1.13 1.87 -11.77
C ILE A 29 0.98 2.29 -13.22
N LYS A 30 1.69 3.34 -13.68
CA LYS A 30 1.72 3.70 -15.11
C LYS A 30 2.28 2.58 -15.95
N LEU A 31 3.40 1.99 -15.52
CA LEU A 31 3.98 0.82 -16.17
C LEU A 31 2.99 -0.35 -16.21
N HIS A 32 2.31 -0.64 -15.11
CA HIS A 32 1.30 -1.70 -15.02
C HIS A 32 0.14 -1.49 -16.00
N LEU A 33 -0.32 -0.24 -16.14
CA LEU A 33 -1.39 0.17 -17.05
C LEU A 33 -0.92 0.37 -18.50
N ARG A 34 0.38 0.26 -18.76
CA ARG A 34 1.03 0.56 -20.05
C ARG A 34 0.79 1.99 -20.52
N LEU A 35 0.75 2.92 -19.58
CA LEU A 35 0.70 4.36 -19.84
C LEU A 35 2.11 4.90 -20.08
N GLY A 36 2.21 5.97 -20.87
CA GLY A 36 3.48 6.69 -21.06
C GLY A 36 3.84 7.56 -19.86
N ASP A 37 4.88 8.38 -20.02
CA ASP A 37 5.37 9.28 -18.97
C ASP A 37 4.59 10.60 -18.85
N ASP A 38 3.43 10.72 -19.52
CA ASP A 38 2.60 11.92 -19.40
C ASP A 38 2.01 12.07 -18.00
N THR A 39 1.63 13.30 -17.64
CA THR A 39 1.14 13.66 -16.30
C THR A 39 -0.38 13.86 -16.24
N ILE A 40 -1.09 13.59 -17.34
CA ILE A 40 -2.51 13.93 -17.48
C ILE A 40 -3.35 13.15 -16.46
N GLU A 41 -2.96 11.92 -16.18
CA GLU A 41 -3.73 11.02 -15.31
C GLU A 41 -3.17 10.92 -13.88
N ASP A 42 -2.10 11.63 -13.54
CA ASP A 42 -1.40 11.49 -12.24
C ASP A 42 -2.32 11.73 -11.05
N ALA A 43 -3.18 12.74 -11.15
CA ALA A 43 -4.14 13.07 -10.09
C ALA A 43 -5.19 11.96 -9.91
N LEU A 44 -5.65 11.35 -11.00
CA LEU A 44 -6.59 10.25 -10.98
C LEU A 44 -5.93 8.99 -10.38
N LEU A 45 -4.77 8.62 -10.89
CA LEU A 45 -4.02 7.44 -10.45
C LEU A 45 -3.60 7.55 -8.98
N THR A 46 -3.22 8.74 -8.52
CA THR A 46 -2.91 9.00 -7.10
C THR A 46 -4.14 8.73 -6.22
N THR A 47 -5.31 9.18 -6.65
CA THR A 47 -6.58 8.94 -5.93
C THR A 47 -6.92 7.46 -5.92
N MET A 48 -6.78 6.77 -7.05
CA MET A 48 -7.04 5.34 -7.16
C MET A 48 -6.09 4.51 -6.29
N LEU A 49 -4.80 4.82 -6.24
CA LEU A 49 -3.84 4.15 -5.36
C LEU A 49 -4.23 4.27 -3.89
N ARG A 50 -4.62 5.47 -3.45
CA ARG A 50 -5.10 5.71 -2.07
C ARG A 50 -6.36 4.90 -1.76
N ALA A 51 -7.33 4.89 -2.67
CA ALA A 51 -8.55 4.13 -2.51
C ALA A 51 -8.28 2.61 -2.49
N ALA A 52 -7.38 2.13 -3.35
CA ALA A 52 -7.04 0.73 -3.48
C ALA A 52 -6.33 0.21 -2.22
N GLN A 53 -5.38 0.97 -1.68
CA GLN A 53 -4.76 0.66 -0.40
C GLN A 53 -5.82 0.56 0.70
N ARG A 54 -6.69 1.58 0.82
CA ARG A 54 -7.71 1.60 1.87
C ARG A 54 -8.66 0.41 1.76
N ARG A 55 -8.98 -0.01 0.54
CA ARG A 55 -9.80 -1.19 0.28
C ARG A 55 -9.10 -2.48 0.68
N CYS A 56 -7.80 -2.62 0.37
CA CYS A 56 -7.00 -3.78 0.79
C CYS A 56 -6.94 -3.87 2.32
N GLU A 57 -6.65 -2.76 3.02
CA GLU A 57 -6.67 -2.72 4.49
C GLU A 57 -8.03 -3.13 5.08
N THR A 58 -9.12 -2.66 4.47
CA THR A 58 -10.48 -2.99 4.90
C THR A 58 -10.78 -4.47 4.71
N HIS A 59 -10.33 -5.06 3.60
CA HIS A 59 -10.49 -6.48 3.34
C HIS A 59 -9.69 -7.34 4.33
N MET A 60 -8.42 -6.98 4.56
CA MET A 60 -7.54 -7.67 5.51
C MET A 60 -7.98 -7.48 6.97
N GLY A 61 -8.81 -6.47 7.28
CA GLY A 61 -9.19 -6.15 8.66
C GLY A 61 -8.04 -5.55 9.49
N ARG A 62 -6.95 -5.13 8.83
CA ARG A 62 -5.76 -4.55 9.46
C ARG A 62 -5.16 -3.47 8.58
N LYS A 63 -4.42 -2.55 9.20
CA LYS A 63 -3.64 -1.53 8.49
C LYS A 63 -2.30 -2.11 8.05
N ILE A 64 -1.80 -1.64 6.91
CA ILE A 64 -0.49 -2.04 6.39
C ILE A 64 0.63 -1.50 7.29
N ASP A 65 0.55 -0.24 7.70
CA ASP A 65 1.61 0.44 8.48
C ASP A 65 1.25 0.74 9.95
N ALA A 66 0.11 0.28 10.48
CA ALA A 66 -0.37 0.75 11.78
C ALA A 66 -0.12 -0.19 12.97
N ASP A 67 0.38 -1.41 12.77
CA ASP A 67 0.70 -2.33 13.88
C ASP A 67 2.22 -2.53 13.98
N PRO A 68 2.90 -1.79 14.89
CA PRO A 68 4.33 -1.93 15.09
C PRO A 68 4.72 -3.24 15.79
N ASP A 69 3.77 -3.90 16.48
CA ASP A 69 4.02 -5.14 17.21
C ASP A 69 3.91 -6.36 16.29
N HIS A 70 3.11 -6.26 15.22
CA HIS A 70 2.94 -7.30 14.21
C HIS A 70 3.08 -6.72 12.80
N PRO A 71 4.25 -6.22 12.37
CA PRO A 71 4.40 -5.71 11.02
C PRO A 71 4.15 -6.81 9.97
N LEU A 72 3.66 -6.43 8.79
CA LEU A 72 3.60 -7.33 7.64
C LEU A 72 5.02 -7.71 7.21
N GLY A 73 5.22 -8.97 6.82
CA GLY A 73 6.49 -9.43 6.26
C GLY A 73 6.75 -8.81 4.88
N GLU A 74 8.00 -8.89 4.41
CA GLU A 74 8.36 -8.39 3.07
C GLU A 74 7.54 -9.09 1.96
N ASP A 75 7.37 -10.41 2.05
CA ASP A 75 6.56 -11.18 1.12
C ASP A 75 5.08 -10.74 1.15
N ASP A 76 4.53 -10.47 2.33
CA ASP A 76 3.16 -9.98 2.48
C ASP A 76 2.99 -8.60 1.82
N LEU A 77 3.97 -7.71 2.00
CA LEU A 77 3.98 -6.40 1.37
C LEU A 77 4.03 -6.52 -0.16
N ILE A 78 4.79 -7.47 -0.70
CA ILE A 78 4.79 -7.77 -2.15
C ILE A 78 3.39 -8.20 -2.62
N LEU A 79 2.72 -9.09 -1.88
CA LEU A 79 1.36 -9.55 -2.20
C LEU A 79 0.35 -8.39 -2.15
N VAL A 80 0.40 -7.56 -1.11
CA VAL A 80 -0.46 -6.37 -0.98
C VAL A 80 -0.20 -5.38 -2.12
N GLY A 81 1.07 -5.12 -2.47
CA GLY A 81 1.43 -4.25 -3.58
C GLY A 81 0.88 -4.78 -4.91
N GLN A 82 0.95 -6.10 -5.13
CA GLN A 82 0.36 -6.72 -6.32
C GLN A 82 -1.17 -6.62 -6.34
N ALA A 83 -1.82 -6.82 -5.20
CA ALA A 83 -3.27 -6.67 -5.06
C ALA A 83 -3.73 -5.24 -5.40
N ILE A 84 -3.01 -4.22 -4.94
CA ILE A 84 -3.26 -2.82 -5.26
C ILE A 84 -3.16 -2.58 -6.78
N ARG A 85 -2.11 -3.08 -7.44
CA ARG A 85 -1.94 -2.93 -8.91
C ARG A 85 -3.13 -3.52 -9.66
N VAL A 86 -3.53 -4.75 -9.33
CA VAL A 86 -4.66 -5.43 -9.95
C VAL A 86 -5.97 -4.66 -9.72
N LEU A 87 -6.21 -4.18 -8.50
CA LEU A 87 -7.41 -3.45 -8.15
C LEU A 87 -7.52 -2.12 -8.91
N VAL A 88 -6.42 -1.35 -8.96
CA VAL A 88 -6.38 -0.11 -9.75
C VAL A 88 -6.56 -0.41 -11.24
N GLY A 89 -5.93 -1.46 -11.76
CA GLY A 89 -6.13 -1.90 -13.14
C GLY A 89 -7.59 -2.23 -13.49
N ALA A 90 -8.32 -2.82 -12.55
CA ALA A 90 -9.75 -3.10 -12.71
C ALA A 90 -10.58 -1.80 -12.74
N TRP A 91 -10.40 -0.92 -11.75
CA TRP A 91 -11.14 0.36 -11.68
C TRP A 91 -10.80 1.34 -12.79
N TYR A 92 -9.55 1.33 -13.26
CA TYR A 92 -9.14 2.16 -14.37
C TYR A 92 -9.83 1.73 -15.67
N ARG A 93 -9.95 0.41 -15.89
CA ARG A 93 -10.62 -0.18 -17.06
C ARG A 93 -12.13 0.01 -17.02
N ASP A 94 -12.75 -0.16 -15.86
CA ASP A 94 -14.18 0.03 -15.64
C ASP A 94 -14.43 1.08 -14.56
N ARG A 95 -14.71 2.31 -15.02
CA ARG A 95 -14.98 3.45 -14.14
C ARG A 95 -16.39 3.44 -13.56
N ALA A 96 -17.31 2.62 -14.07
CA ALA A 96 -18.66 2.51 -13.53
C ALA A 96 -18.70 1.68 -12.23
N GLY A 97 -17.62 0.96 -11.91
CA GLY A 97 -17.42 0.27 -10.64
C GLY A 97 -17.92 -1.17 -10.59
N GLY A 98 -18.33 -1.74 -11.73
CA GLY A 98 -18.88 -3.10 -11.82
C GLY A 98 -19.94 -3.39 -10.76
N ASP A 99 -20.01 -4.65 -10.32
CA ASP A 99 -20.93 -5.10 -9.26
C ASP A 99 -20.44 -4.74 -7.85
N GLY A 100 -19.35 -3.98 -7.71
CA GLY A 100 -18.79 -3.55 -6.42
C GLY A 100 -17.92 -4.59 -5.69
N ASP A 101 -17.82 -5.80 -6.24
CA ASP A 101 -16.97 -6.86 -5.70
C ASP A 101 -15.48 -6.64 -5.96
N LEU A 102 -14.65 -7.22 -5.10
CA LEU A 102 -13.21 -7.26 -5.33
C LEU A 102 -12.89 -8.22 -6.49
N PRO A 103 -11.95 -7.87 -7.39
CA PRO A 103 -11.48 -8.81 -8.38
C PRO A 103 -10.99 -10.09 -7.73
N GLN A 104 -11.35 -11.26 -8.28
CA GLN A 104 -10.99 -12.56 -7.72
C GLN A 104 -9.49 -12.72 -7.39
N PRO A 105 -8.54 -12.23 -8.22
CA PRO A 105 -7.12 -12.31 -7.88
C PRO A 105 -6.76 -11.49 -6.63
N VAL A 106 -7.44 -10.36 -6.39
CA VAL A 106 -7.23 -9.55 -5.18
C VAL A 106 -7.67 -10.34 -3.94
N LEU A 107 -8.76 -11.09 -4.02
CA LEU A 107 -9.21 -11.96 -2.94
C LEU A 107 -8.17 -13.03 -2.62
N TRP A 108 -7.63 -13.71 -3.64
CA TRP A 108 -6.62 -14.75 -3.45
C TRP A 108 -5.31 -14.23 -2.85
N LEU A 109 -4.85 -13.06 -3.31
CA LEU A 109 -3.60 -12.47 -2.82
C LEU A 109 -3.69 -12.03 -1.35
N LEU A 110 -4.88 -11.65 -0.88
CA LEU A 110 -5.08 -11.11 0.46
C LEU A 110 -5.69 -12.10 1.45
N GLN A 111 -6.06 -13.29 0.99
CA GLN A 111 -6.81 -14.27 1.78
C GLN A 111 -6.09 -14.63 3.09
N ASP A 112 -4.80 -14.93 3.00
CA ASP A 112 -4.00 -15.36 4.15
C ASP A 112 -3.57 -14.21 5.07
N LEU A 113 -3.76 -12.96 4.62
CA LEU A 113 -3.42 -11.75 5.38
C LEU A 113 -4.58 -11.22 6.22
N ARG A 114 -5.75 -11.88 6.14
CA ARG A 114 -6.98 -11.41 6.76
C ARG A 114 -7.04 -11.76 8.25
N VAL A 115 -7.22 -10.75 9.07
CA VAL A 115 -7.47 -10.90 10.51
C VAL A 115 -8.95 -11.19 10.73
N ILE A 116 -9.25 -12.42 11.10
CA ILE A 116 -10.61 -12.82 11.51
C ILE A 116 -10.64 -12.70 13.03
N ALA A 117 -11.31 -11.66 13.53
CA ALA A 117 -11.63 -11.60 14.95
C ALA A 117 -12.54 -12.79 15.28
N VAL A 118 -12.02 -13.71 16.09
CA VAL A 118 -12.77 -14.85 16.66
C VAL A 118 -13.53 -14.37 17.89
#